data_AF-A0A4U5W447-F1
#
_entry.id   AF-A0A4U5W447-F1
#
_cell.length_a   1.000
_cell.length_b   1.000
_cell.length_c   1.000
_cell.angle_alpha   90.00
_cell.angle_beta   90.00
_cell.angle_gamma   90.00
#
_symmetry.space_group_name_H-M   'P 1'
#
loop_
_entity.id
_entity.type
_entity.pdbx_description
1 polymer ?
#
loop_
_entity_poly.entity_id
_entity_poly.type
_entity_poly.pdbx_seq_one_letter_code
_entity_poly.pdbx_strand_id
1 'polypeptide(L)' 'MAPPRHPRHRRPGFPHPQAARPKSPHTGLTLYQVLDVLQDLLRCWTGTCTTCGRPLPSRRSSHRRPAT' A
#
# COMPACT_ATOMS: atom_id res chain seq x y z
N MET A 1 1.72 -48.67 43.23
CA MET A 1 0.60 -48.08 42.46
C MET A 1 0.63 -46.56 42.66
N ALA A 2 0.54 -45.78 41.59
CA ALA A 2 0.52 -44.32 41.69
C ALA A 2 -0.92 -43.80 41.90
N PRO A 3 -1.15 -42.74 42.69
CA PRO A 3 -2.49 -42.23 42.96
C PRO A 3 -3.15 -41.65 41.69
N PRO A 4 -4.49 -41.72 41.57
CA PRO A 4 -5.23 -41.10 40.48
C PRO A 4 -4.94 -39.60 40.41
N ARG A 5 -4.52 -39.11 39.24
CA ARG A 5 -4.28 -37.67 39.04
C ARG A 5 -5.63 -36.98 38.88
N HIS A 6 -5.93 -36.02 39.75
CA HIS A 6 -7.15 -35.22 39.64
C HIS A 6 -7.22 -34.48 38.29
N PRO A 7 -8.41 -34.36 37.67
CA PRO A 7 -8.61 -33.53 36.49
C PRO A 7 -8.31 -32.07 36.86
N ARG A 8 -7.26 -31.49 36.29
CA ARG A 8 -6.96 -30.08 36.49
C ARG A 8 -8.00 -29.25 35.76
N HIS A 9 -8.67 -28.34 36.46
CA HIS A 9 -9.46 -27.29 35.84
C HIS A 9 -8.52 -26.43 34.98
N ARG A 10 -8.63 -26.53 33.65
CA ARG A 10 -7.92 -25.63 32.74
C ARG A 10 -8.51 -24.23 32.92
N ARG A 11 -7.65 -23.27 33.24
CA ARG A 11 -8.00 -21.85 33.21
C ARG A 11 -8.49 -21.51 31.78
N PRO A 12 -9.60 -20.77 31.62
CA PRO A 12 -10.01 -20.28 30.32
C PRO A 12 -8.85 -19.53 29.67
N GLY A 13 -8.49 -19.93 28.44
CA GLY A 13 -7.44 -19.26 27.68
C GLY A 13 -7.89 -17.83 27.37
N PHE A 14 -7.06 -16.85 27.73
CA PHE A 14 -7.32 -15.46 27.36
C PHE A 14 -7.12 -15.30 25.85
N PRO A 15 -8.07 -14.73 25.09
CA PRO A 15 -7.88 -14.50 23.67
C PRO A 15 -6.69 -13.56 23.45
N HIS A 16 -5.76 -13.98 22.60
CA HIS A 16 -4.61 -13.15 22.26
C HIS A 16 -5.09 -11.90 21.49
N PRO A 17 -4.60 -10.70 21.83
CA PRO A 17 -4.93 -9.50 21.06
C PRO A 17 -4.47 -9.65 19.61
N GLN A 18 -5.25 -9.09 18.69
CA GLN A 18 -4.95 -9.14 17.26
C GLN A 18 -3.63 -8.39 16.98
N ALA A 19 -2.84 -8.92 16.04
CA ALA A 19 -1.58 -8.30 15.64
C ALA A 19 -1.80 -6.85 15.18
N ALA A 20 -0.87 -5.97 15.53
CA ALA A 20 -0.92 -4.57 15.12
C ALA A 20 -0.93 -4.45 13.58
N ARG A 21 -1.65 -3.45 13.07
CA ARG A 21 -1.66 -3.14 11.63
C ARG A 21 -0.24 -2.82 11.14
N PRO A 22 0.09 -3.19 9.88
CA PRO A 22 1.38 -2.88 9.31
C PRO A 22 1.64 -1.38 9.28
N LYS A 23 2.91 -1.00 9.49
CA LYS A 23 3.36 0.39 9.62
C LYS A 23 3.28 1.18 8.31
N SER A 24 3.24 0.49 7.17
CA SER A 24 3.11 1.10 5.85
C SER A 24 1.90 0.51 5.11
N PRO A 25 1.12 1.34 4.40
CA PRO A 25 0.05 0.85 3.53
C PRO A 25 0.58 0.02 2.35
N HIS A 26 1.89 0.07 2.09
CA HIS A 26 2.57 -0.71 1.04
C HIS A 26 3.14 -2.05 1.56
N THR A 27 2.94 -2.38 2.84
CA THR A 27 3.35 -3.68 3.38
C THR A 27 2.33 -4.75 3.00
N GLY A 28 2.77 -5.80 2.31
CA GLY A 28 1.90 -6.88 1.84
C GLY A 28 1.38 -6.71 0.41
N LEU A 29 1.96 -5.80 -0.38
CA LEU A 29 1.64 -5.70 -1.79
C LEU A 29 2.07 -6.98 -2.52
N THR A 30 1.18 -7.51 -3.35
CA THR A 30 1.50 -8.54 -4.32
C THR A 30 2.38 -7.97 -5.43
N LEU A 31 3.10 -8.83 -6.15
CA LEU A 31 3.94 -8.42 -7.28
C LEU A 31 3.18 -7.51 -8.27
N TYR A 32 1.94 -7.86 -8.61
CA TYR A 32 1.13 -7.08 -9.55
C TYR A 32 0.73 -5.71 -9.00
N GLN A 33 0.45 -5.60 -7.70
CA GLN A 33 0.18 -4.30 -7.07
C GLN A 33 1.43 -3.41 -7.05
N VAL A 34 2.62 -3.98 -6.88
CA VAL A 34 3.87 -3.23 -7.01
C VAL A 34 4.06 -2.72 -8.43
N LEU A 35 3.78 -3.55 -9.45
CA LEU A 35 3.88 -3.16 -10.84
C LEU A 35 2.88 -2.04 -11.21
N ASP A 36 1.68 -2.05 -10.63
CA ASP A 36 0.68 -1.02 -10.86
C ASP A 36 1.14 0.34 -10.33
N VAL A 37 1.59 0.40 -9.07
CA VAL A 37 2.15 1.61 -8.46
C VAL A 37 3.36 2.12 -9.23
N LEU A 38 4.24 1.22 -9.67
CA LEU A 38 5.42 1.60 -10.45
C LEU A 38 5.04 2.21 -11.80
N GLN A 39 4.07 1.64 -12.50
CA GLN A 39 3.60 2.18 -13.78
C GLN A 39 2.98 3.57 -13.61
N ASP A 40 2.21 3.80 -12.54
CA ASP A 40 1.65 5.11 -12.24
C ASP A 40 2.73 6.16 -11.96
N LEU A 41 3.78 5.79 -11.23
CA LEU A 41 4.93 6.66 -10.99
C LEU A 41 5.67 7.00 -12.30
N LEU A 42 5.89 6.00 -13.16
CA LEU A 42 6.54 6.19 -14.45
C LEU A 42 5.69 7.07 -15.40
N ARG A 43 4.37 6.88 -15.40
CA ARG A 43 3.43 7.72 -16.16
C ARG A 43 3.47 9.17 -15.67
N CYS A 44 3.42 9.40 -14.37
CA CYS A 44 3.57 10.73 -13.79
C CYS A 44 4.90 11.37 -14.20
N TRP A 45 6.00 10.61 -14.14
CA TRP A 45 7.34 11.10 -14.44
C TRP A 45 7.54 11.43 -15.93
N THR A 46 6.99 10.61 -16.83
CA THR A 46 6.98 10.88 -18.28
C THR A 46 6.07 12.04 -18.67
N GLY A 47 5.41 12.67 -17.68
CA GLY A 47 4.53 13.80 -17.89
C GLY A 47 3.19 13.35 -18.47
N THR A 48 2.67 12.20 -18.07
CA THR A 48 1.30 11.76 -18.39
C THR A 48 0.44 11.74 -17.13
N CYS A 49 -0.78 12.23 -17.23
CA CYS A 49 -1.77 12.16 -16.15
C CYS A 49 -2.20 10.69 -15.97
N THR A 50 -2.04 10.12 -14.79
CA THR A 50 -2.46 8.73 -14.50
C THR A 50 -3.98 8.55 -14.52
N THR A 51 -4.74 9.60 -14.20
CA THR A 51 -6.21 9.60 -14.24
C THR A 51 -6.77 9.69 -15.67
N CYS A 52 -6.08 10.44 -16.53
CA CYS A 52 -6.58 10.87 -17.83
C CYS A 52 -5.91 10.16 -19.00
N GLY A 53 -4.73 9.56 -18.78
CA GLY A 53 -3.83 9.03 -19.81
C GLY A 53 -3.24 10.09 -20.75
N ARG A 54 -3.51 11.38 -20.53
CA ARG A 54 -3.08 12.46 -21.43
C ARG A 54 -1.70 13.00 -21.03
N PRO A 55 -0.86 13.37 -22.00
CA PRO A 55 0.36 14.11 -21.71
C PRO A 55 0.01 15.45 -21.05
N LEU A 56 0.58 15.68 -19.87
CA LEU A 56 0.57 16.94 -19.16
C LEU A 56 1.22 18.00 -20.06
N PRO A 57 0.62 19.20 -20.19
CA PRO A 57 1.21 20.26 -20.97
C PRO A 57 2.59 20.60 -20.39
N SER A 58 3.65 20.25 -21.13
CA SER A 58 5.02 20.61 -20.79
C SER A 58 5.07 22.12 -20.60
N ARG A 59 5.37 22.56 -19.37
CA ARG A 59 5.50 23.97 -18.96
C ARG A 59 6.73 24.65 -19.59
N ARG A 60 7.11 24.28 -20.82
CA ARG A 60 7.89 25.12 -21.72
C ARG A 60 6.98 26.28 -22.10
N SER A 61 6.97 27.26 -21.20
CA SER A 61 7.06 28.67 -21.56
C SER A 61 6.21 29.01 -22.78
N SER A 62 4.89 28.88 -22.65
CA SER A 62 3.98 29.77 -23.38
C SER A 62 4.10 31.18 -22.80
N HIS A 63 5.32 31.72 -22.77
CA HIS A 63 5.55 33.13 -23.02
C HIS A 63 5.49 33.32 -24.54
N ARG A 64 4.35 32.93 -25.14
CA ARG A 64 4.00 33.39 -26.48
C ARG A 64 3.76 34.89 -26.30
N ARG A 65 4.74 35.69 -26.70
CA ARG A 65 4.67 37.15 -26.79
C ARG A 65 3.30 37.54 -27.36
N PRO A 66 2.60 38.55 -26.80
CA PRO A 66 1.45 39.11 -27.48
C PRO A 66 1.92 39.62 -28.85
N ALA A 67 1.21 39.22 -29.89
CA ALA A 67 1.41 39.73 -31.23
C ALA A 67 0.90 41.17 -31.29
N THR A 68 1.79 42.06 -31.75
CA THR A 68 1.59 43.40 -32.32
C THR A 68 0.61 44.34 -31.63
#